data_AF-A4H235-F1
#
_entry.id   AF-A4H235-F1
#
_cell.length_a   1.000
_cell.length_b   1.000
_cell.length_c   1.000
_cell.angle_alpha   90.00
_cell.angle_beta   90.00
_cell.angle_gamma   90.00
#
_symmetry.space_group_name_H-M   'P 1'
#
loop_
_entity.id
_entity.type
_entity.pdbx_description
1 polymer ?
#
loop_
_entity_poly.entity_id
_entity_poly.type
_entity_poly.pdbx_seq_one_letter_code
_entity_poly.pdbx_strand_id
1 'polypeptide(L)' 'MKLLLLTLTVLLLLSQLTPGGTQRCWNLYGKCRYRCSKKERVYVYCINNKMCCVKPKYQPKERWWPF' A
#
# COMPACT_ATOMS: atom_id res chain seq x y z
N MET A 1 -9.77 -0.26 -36.15
CA MET A 1 -9.20 -1.39 -35.37
C MET A 1 -7.90 -1.03 -34.63
N LYS A 2 -6.90 -0.39 -35.25
CA LYS A 2 -5.58 -0.13 -34.64
C LYS A 2 -5.60 0.75 -33.37
N LEU A 3 -6.48 1.77 -33.33
CA LEU A 3 -6.61 2.64 -32.14
C LEU A 3 -7.16 1.91 -30.91
N LEU A 4 -8.12 0.99 -31.08
CA LEU A 4 -8.70 0.22 -29.98
C LEU A 4 -7.66 -0.68 -29.30
N LEU A 5 -6.79 -1.32 -30.09
CA LEU A 5 -5.68 -2.13 -29.57
C LEU A 5 -4.69 -1.28 -28.75
N LEU A 6 -4.34 -0.08 -29.23
CA LEU A 6 -3.48 0.86 -28.48
C LEU A 6 -4.12 1.30 -27.16
N THR A 7 -5.41 1.62 -27.14
CA THR A 7 -6.08 1.99 -25.89
C THR A 7 -6.12 0.84 -24.89
N LEU A 8 -6.29 -0.40 -25.37
CA LEU A 8 -6.33 -1.59 -24.51
C LEU A 8 -4.95 -1.91 -23.92
N THR A 9 -3.87 -1.81 -24.72
CA THR A 9 -2.51 -2.03 -24.21
C THR A 9 -2.10 -0.96 -23.19
N VAL A 10 -2.44 0.31 -23.44
CA VAL A 10 -2.23 1.41 -22.48
C VAL A 10 -2.99 1.14 -21.18
N LEU A 11 -4.27 0.75 -21.25
CA LEU A 11 -5.06 0.40 -20.07
C LEU A 11 -4.48 -0.79 -19.30
N LEU A 12 -3.98 -1.82 -20.01
CA LEU A 12 -3.36 -2.98 -19.39
C LEU A 12 -2.05 -2.62 -18.67
N LEU A 13 -1.20 -1.79 -19.28
CA LEU A 13 0.02 -1.26 -18.64
C LEU A 13 -0.34 -0.42 -17.41
N LEU A 14 -1.34 0.46 -17.53
CA LEU A 14 -1.84 1.25 -16.40
C LEU A 14 -2.35 0.34 -15.29
N SER A 15 -3.08 -0.73 -15.60
CA SER A 15 -3.56 -1.72 -14.61
C SER A 15 -2.41 -2.35 -13.82
N GLN A 16 -1.31 -2.69 -14.49
CA GLN A 16 -0.11 -3.25 -13.86
C GLN A 16 0.60 -2.20 -12.98
N LEU A 17 0.60 -0.93 -13.40
CA LEU A 17 1.21 0.18 -12.67
C LEU A 17 0.33 0.71 -11.54
N THR A 18 -1.00 0.61 -11.66
CA THR A 18 -1.95 0.91 -10.60
C THR A 18 -1.91 -0.26 -9.64
N PRO A 19 -1.35 -0.11 -8.42
CA PRO A 19 -1.39 -1.19 -7.44
C PRO A 19 -2.81 -1.25 -6.84
N GLY A 20 -3.83 -1.46 -7.67
CA GLY A 20 -5.22 -1.68 -7.26
C GLY A 20 -5.33 -2.88 -6.31
N GLY A 21 -4.39 -3.82 -6.41
CA GLY A 21 -4.14 -4.88 -5.44
C GLY A 21 -2.99 -4.56 -4.49
N THR A 22 -3.04 -3.45 -3.75
CA THR A 22 -2.08 -3.26 -2.64
C THR A 22 -2.24 -4.41 -1.65
N GLN A 23 -1.25 -5.32 -1.61
CA GLN A 23 -1.20 -6.45 -0.69
C GLN A 23 -1.52 -5.96 0.72
N ARG A 24 -2.48 -6.61 1.38
CA ARG A 24 -2.82 -6.29 2.76
C ARG A 24 -1.71 -6.81 3.67
N CYS A 25 -1.39 -6.04 4.71
CA CYS A 25 -0.37 -6.36 5.70
C CYS A 25 -0.92 -6.06 7.11
N TRP A 26 -0.20 -6.48 8.14
CA TRP A 26 -0.57 -6.26 9.55
C TRP A 26 -2.02 -6.71 9.86
N ASN A 27 -2.30 -8.01 9.74
CA ASN A 27 -3.63 -8.60 9.97
C ASN A 27 -4.77 -7.89 9.23
N LEU A 28 -4.54 -7.51 7.97
CA LEU A 28 -5.47 -6.78 7.10
C LEU A 28 -5.75 -5.31 7.47
N TYR A 29 -5.13 -4.79 8.53
CA TYR A 29 -5.27 -3.38 8.95
C TYR A 29 -4.39 -2.41 8.16
N GLY A 30 -3.43 -2.93 7.39
CA GLY A 30 -2.50 -2.16 6.57
C GLY A 30 -2.51 -2.54 5.10
N LYS A 31 -1.88 -1.68 4.29
CA LYS A 31 -1.64 -1.90 2.86
C LYS A 31 -0.18 -1.61 2.52
N CYS A 32 0.44 -2.51 1.74
CA CYS A 32 1.79 -2.32 1.22
C CYS A 32 1.81 -1.25 0.13
N ARG A 33 2.52 -0.14 0.35
CA ARG A 33 2.61 1.02 -0.55
C ARG A 33 4.04 1.57 -0.59
N TYR A 34 4.41 2.26 -1.66
CA TYR A 34 5.68 3.03 -1.71
C TYR A 34 5.64 4.25 -0.80
N ARG A 35 4.45 4.84 -0.60
CA ARG A 35 4.23 6.00 0.27
C ARG A 35 2.92 5.84 1.04
N CYS A 36 2.96 6.14 2.33
CA CYS A 36 1.77 6.16 3.17
C CYS A 36 0.96 7.44 2.99
N SER A 37 -0.36 7.33 3.18
CA SER A 37 -1.21 8.51 3.27
C SER A 37 -0.90 9.30 4.53
N LYS A 38 -1.17 10.62 4.56
CA LYS A 38 -0.93 11.48 5.75
C LYS A 38 -1.61 10.97 7.04
N LYS A 39 -2.67 10.17 6.92
CA LYS A 39 -3.44 9.57 8.04
C LYS A 39 -2.95 8.17 8.42
N GLU A 40 -1.92 7.66 7.75
CA GLU A 40 -1.31 6.35 7.97
C GLU A 40 0.15 6.56 8.39
N ARG A 41 0.69 5.61 9.15
CA ARG A 41 2.10 5.58 9.50
C ARG A 41 2.71 4.28 9.02
N VAL A 42 4.00 4.32 8.73
CA VAL A 42 4.79 3.12 8.44
C VAL A 42 4.89 2.33 9.74
N TYR A 43 4.57 1.04 9.68
CA TYR A 43 4.67 0.15 10.85
C TYR A 43 5.70 -0.95 10.66
N VAL A 44 5.67 -1.65 9.52
CA VAL A 44 6.65 -2.68 9.10
C VAL A 44 6.90 -2.59 7.60
N TYR A 45 7.89 -3.33 7.09
CA TYR A 45 8.10 -3.49 5.66
C TYR A 45 7.41 -4.76 5.14
N CYS A 46 6.91 -4.70 3.91
CA CYS A 46 6.37 -5.84 3.19
C CYS A 46 7.50 -6.62 2.49
N ILE A 47 7.22 -7.87 2.07
CA ILE A 47 8.20 -8.76 1.41
C ILE A 47 8.86 -8.12 0.18
N ASN A 48 8.15 -7.23 -0.52
CA ASN A 48 8.64 -6.49 -1.68
C ASN A 48 9.32 -5.16 -1.33
N ASN A 49 9.82 -5.01 -0.09
CA ASN A 49 10.44 -3.80 0.46
C ASN A 49 9.55 -2.54 0.44
N LYS A 50 8.24 -2.67 0.18
CA LYS A 50 7.27 -1.57 0.31
C LYS A 50 6.93 -1.34 1.78
N MET A 51 6.49 -0.12 2.12
CA MET A 51 6.05 0.23 3.47
C MET A 51 4.66 -0.34 3.73
N CYS A 52 4.48 -1.03 4.86
CA CYS A 52 3.15 -1.37 5.37
C CYS A 52 2.55 -0.15 6.06
N CYS A 53 1.59 0.48 5.39
CA CYS A 53 0.92 1.68 5.87
C CYS A 53 -0.31 1.29 6.70
N VAL A 54 -0.30 1.64 7.98
CA VAL A 54 -1.34 1.28 8.95
C VAL A 54 -1.89 2.57 9.59
N LYS A 55 -3.20 2.64 9.83
CA LYS A 55 -3.79 3.75 10.59
C LYS A 55 -3.31 3.70 12.06
N PRO A 56 -2.95 4.82 12.70
CA PRO A 56 -2.46 4.84 14.09
C PRO A 56 -3.34 4.09 15.09
N LYS A 57 -4.67 4.08 14.89
CA LYS A 57 -5.62 3.34 15.74
C LYS A 57 -5.42 1.81 15.77
N TYR A 58 -4.72 1.24 14.80
CA TYR A 58 -4.41 -0.19 14.71
C TYR A 58 -2.94 -0.50 14.98
N GLN A 59 -2.13 0.54 15.26
CA GLN A 59 -0.76 0.33 15.72
C GLN A 59 -0.80 0.02 17.22
N PRO A 60 0.12 -0.82 17.72
CA PRO A 60 0.32 -0.96 19.16
C PRO A 60 0.55 0.42 19.76
N LYS A 61 -0.15 0.73 20.85
CA LYS A 61 0.15 1.93 21.63
C LYS A 61 1.56 1.73 22.19
N GLU A 62 2.45 2.65 21.87
CA GLU A 62 3.73 2.74 22.57
C GLU A 62 3.39 2.85 24.05
N ARG A 63 3.70 1.79 24.81
CA ARG A 63 3.65 1.89 26.26
C ARG A 63 4.78 2.85 26.60
N TRP A 64 4.43 4.12 26.78
CA TRP A 64 5.28 5.07 27.49
C TRP A 64 5.57 4.41 28.83
N TRP A 65 6.78 3.89 28.98
CA TRP A 65 7.24 3.43 30.27
C TRP A 65 7.79 4.66 30.99
N PRO A 66 7.12 5.16 32.04
CA PRO A 66 7.69 6.24 32.85
C PRO A 66 8.78 5.59 33.71
N PHE A 67 10.02 5.65 33.23
CA PHE A 67 11.18 5.57 34.12
C PHE A 67 11.60 7.00 34.44
#